data_AF-E3KUC6-F1
#
_entry.id   AF-E3KUC6-F1
#
_cell.length_a   1.000
_cell.length_b   1.000
_cell.length_c   1.000
_cell.angle_alpha   90.00
_cell.angle_beta   90.00
_cell.angle_gamma   90.00
#
_symmetry.space_group_name_H-M   'P 1'
#
loop_
_entity.id
_entity.type
_entity.pdbx_description
1 polymer ?
#
loop_
_entity_poly.entity_id
_entity_poly.type
_entity_poly.pdbx_seq_one_letter_code
_entity_poly.pdbx_strand_id
1 'polypeptide(L)'
;MTFLDFAVRMTTKEKKMHIIMTSSDSFFLQWIGKCINPTYLDWFVLGDMTRDEAHRYFLHALETDCRLSEEKKAMLGSVDSDTIYRLTGGRPIFIESYIRQVHQSGFFVDPLRFQPVRQAYGCMFNSLGDEPKTYGKAETLAVSSLLVNSPGHHTSYGNLAIKLGLPVVEEMFERNFLQYRPPSTFSRDLDPSPYETVVTAQSQPCLRAMEWFVNSHRNK
;
A
#
# COMPACT_ATOMS: atom_id res chain seq x y z
N MET A 1 -14.76 -22.59 -25.20
CA MET A 1 -15.04 -22.63 -23.75
C MET A 1 -13.85 -22.00 -23.05
N THR A 2 -14.05 -20.87 -22.36
CA THR A 2 -12.94 -20.19 -21.66
C THR A 2 -12.65 -20.85 -20.32
N PHE A 3 -11.48 -20.59 -19.72
CA PHE A 3 -11.14 -21.08 -18.39
C PHE A 3 -12.17 -20.65 -17.34
N LEU A 4 -12.69 -19.43 -17.43
CA LEU A 4 -13.68 -18.90 -16.49
C LEU A 4 -15.04 -19.62 -16.63
N ASP A 5 -15.46 -19.97 -17.85
CA ASP A 5 -16.67 -20.79 -18.05
C ASP A 5 -16.53 -22.17 -17.40
N PHE A 6 -15.34 -22.77 -17.51
CA PHE A 6 -15.01 -24.01 -16.83
C PHE A 6 -15.06 -23.86 -15.31
N ALA A 7 -14.42 -22.80 -14.78
CA ALA A 7 -14.38 -22.53 -13.36
C ALA A 7 -15.80 -22.36 -12.78
N VAL A 8 -16.65 -21.56 -13.42
CA VAL A 8 -18.05 -21.36 -13.01
C VAL A 8 -18.81 -22.68 -13.05
N ARG A 9 -18.68 -23.47 -14.13
CA ARG A 9 -19.37 -24.77 -14.22
C ARG A 9 -18.98 -25.71 -13.08
N MET A 10 -17.68 -25.83 -12.81
CA MET A 10 -17.15 -26.78 -11.84
C MET A 10 -17.45 -26.40 -10.38
N THR A 11 -17.50 -25.11 -10.08
CA THR A 11 -17.75 -24.59 -8.73
C THR A 11 -19.25 -24.48 -8.41
N THR A 12 -20.08 -24.04 -9.37
CA THR A 12 -21.50 -23.74 -9.12
C THR A 12 -22.43 -24.90 -9.51
N LYS A 13 -22.30 -25.42 -10.73
CA LYS A 13 -23.23 -26.41 -11.30
C LYS A 13 -22.86 -27.82 -10.87
N GLU A 14 -21.60 -28.20 -11.09
CA GLU A 14 -21.12 -29.55 -10.80
C GLU A 14 -20.66 -29.72 -9.35
N LYS A 15 -20.27 -28.63 -8.69
CA LYS A 15 -19.80 -28.61 -7.28
C LYS A 15 -18.71 -29.66 -7.00
N LYS A 16 -17.79 -29.85 -7.94
CA LYS A 16 -16.73 -30.87 -7.87
C LYS A 16 -15.39 -30.35 -7.34
N MET A 17 -15.19 -29.04 -7.33
CA MET A 17 -13.95 -28.41 -6.87
C MET A 17 -14.19 -27.00 -6.36
N HIS A 18 -13.26 -26.54 -5.52
CA HIS A 18 -13.09 -25.13 -5.16
C HIS A 18 -11.91 -24.57 -5.96
N ILE A 19 -12.05 -23.35 -6.46
CA ILE A 19 -10.99 -22.65 -7.20
C ILE A 19 -10.69 -21.38 -6.41
N ILE A 20 -9.43 -21.24 -6.01
CA ILE A 20 -8.93 -20.04 -5.33
C ILE A 20 -8.00 -19.33 -6.30
N MET A 21 -8.29 -18.05 -6.54
CA MET A 21 -7.47 -17.17 -7.36
C MET A 21 -6.84 -16.11 -6.46
N THR A 22 -5.55 -15.86 -6.63
CA THR A 22 -4.84 -14.79 -5.94
C THR A 22 -4.31 -13.79 -6.97
N SER A 23 -4.38 -12.51 -6.64
CA SER A 23 -3.86 -11.44 -7.47
C SER A 23 -3.37 -10.30 -6.58
N SER A 24 -2.27 -9.67 -6.97
CA SER A 24 -1.79 -8.42 -6.39
C SER A 24 -2.37 -7.19 -7.07
N ASP A 25 -3.02 -7.36 -8.23
CA ASP A 25 -3.64 -6.28 -8.98
C ASP A 25 -4.94 -5.85 -8.30
N SER A 26 -5.00 -4.57 -7.89
CA SER A 26 -6.19 -3.98 -7.26
C SER A 26 -7.43 -3.97 -8.15
N PHE A 27 -7.26 -3.99 -9.47
CA PHE A 27 -8.36 -4.00 -10.43
C PHE A 27 -8.85 -5.40 -10.77
N PHE A 28 -8.25 -6.44 -10.19
CA PHE A 28 -8.63 -7.82 -10.46
C PHE A 28 -10.12 -8.08 -10.22
N LEU A 29 -10.69 -7.55 -9.13
CA LEU A 29 -12.13 -7.70 -8.84
C LEU A 29 -13.02 -7.01 -9.88
N GLN A 30 -12.62 -5.83 -10.37
CA GLN A 30 -13.35 -5.13 -11.41
C GLN A 30 -13.26 -5.87 -12.75
N TRP A 31 -12.08 -6.42 -13.07
CA TRP A 31 -11.87 -7.22 -14.28
C TRP A 31 -12.68 -8.51 -14.25
N ILE A 32 -12.59 -9.30 -13.18
CA ILE A 32 -13.27 -10.61 -13.11
C ILE A 32 -14.79 -10.46 -13.10
N GLY A 33 -15.32 -9.39 -12.47
CA GLY A 33 -16.74 -9.07 -12.48
C GLY A 33 -17.31 -8.69 -13.86
N LYS A 34 -16.44 -8.30 -14.82
CA LYS A 34 -16.84 -8.12 -16.23
C LYS A 34 -16.91 -9.45 -16.98
N CYS A 35 -16.19 -10.47 -16.49
CA CYS A 35 -16.07 -11.76 -17.15
C CYS A 35 -17.11 -12.78 -16.66
N ILE A 36 -17.45 -12.75 -15.37
CA ILE A 36 -18.40 -13.68 -14.74
C ILE A 36 -19.34 -12.92 -13.78
N ASN A 37 -20.52 -13.50 -13.51
CA ASN A 37 -21.47 -12.90 -12.58
C ASN A 37 -20.83 -12.76 -11.17
N PRO A 38 -20.77 -11.54 -10.59
CA PRO A 38 -20.20 -11.31 -9.27
C PRO A 38 -20.82 -12.16 -8.15
N THR A 39 -22.07 -12.61 -8.28
CA THR A 39 -22.73 -13.46 -7.28
C THR A 39 -22.14 -14.88 -7.18
N TYR A 40 -21.24 -15.26 -8.09
CA TYR A 40 -20.53 -16.53 -8.06
C TYR A 40 -19.16 -16.42 -7.40
N LEU A 41 -18.81 -15.25 -6.88
CA LEU A 41 -17.51 -14.94 -6.31
C LEU A 41 -17.64 -14.59 -4.83
N ASP A 42 -16.81 -15.26 -4.03
CA ASP A 42 -16.40 -14.76 -2.72
C ASP A 42 -15.01 -14.14 -2.87
N TRP A 43 -14.80 -12.96 -2.28
CA TRP A 43 -13.51 -12.30 -2.29
C TRP A 43 -13.04 -11.92 -0.89
N PHE A 44 -11.72 -11.89 -0.74
CA PHE A 44 -11.04 -11.38 0.44
C PHE A 44 -9.94 -10.44 -0.03
N VAL A 45 -9.83 -9.29 0.62
CA VAL A 45 -8.70 -8.39 0.42
C VAL A 45 -7.76 -8.62 1.59
N LEU A 46 -6.54 -9.01 1.28
CA LEU A 46 -5.48 -9.10 2.27
C LEU A 46 -4.84 -7.71 2.41
N GLY A 47 -5.09 -7.07 3.55
CA GLY A 47 -4.45 -5.82 3.93
C GLY A 47 -3.04 -6.04 4.47
N ASP A 48 -2.34 -4.94 4.74
CA ASP A 48 -1.09 -4.96 5.49
C ASP A 48 -1.34 -5.41 6.94
N MET A 49 -0.30 -5.66 7.73
CA MET A 49 -0.48 -5.90 9.16
C MET A 49 -0.96 -4.62 9.87
N THR A 50 -1.86 -4.80 10.83
CA THR A 50 -2.18 -3.75 11.82
C THR A 50 -0.91 -3.36 12.59
N ARG A 51 -0.97 -2.22 13.30
CA ARG A 51 0.15 -1.75 14.13
C ARG A 51 0.64 -2.82 15.12
N ASP A 52 -0.27 -3.49 15.80
CA ASP A 52 0.06 -4.53 16.80
C ASP A 52 0.61 -5.81 16.16
N GLU A 53 0.05 -6.22 15.02
CA GLU A 53 0.58 -7.35 14.24
C GLU A 53 1.98 -7.05 13.71
N ALA A 54 2.19 -5.85 13.16
CA ALA A 54 3.48 -5.41 12.63
C ALA A 54 4.54 -5.31 13.73
N HIS A 55 4.18 -4.82 14.92
CA HIS A 55 5.09 -4.78 16.07
C HIS A 55 5.48 -6.17 16.54
N ARG A 56 4.52 -7.10 16.70
CA ARG A 56 4.81 -8.50 17.03
C ARG A 56 5.70 -9.16 16.00
N TYR A 57 5.43 -8.92 14.72
CA TYR A 57 6.25 -9.41 13.63
C TYR A 57 7.67 -8.82 13.66
N PHE A 58 7.81 -7.52 13.92
CA PHE A 58 9.11 -6.85 14.06
C PHE A 58 9.94 -7.49 15.19
N LEU A 59 9.36 -7.71 16.37
CA LEU A 59 10.07 -8.36 17.48
C LEU A 59 10.50 -9.78 17.09
N HIS A 60 9.63 -10.55 16.45
CA HIS A 60 9.96 -11.88 15.97
C HIS A 60 11.10 -11.87 14.93
N ALA A 61 11.03 -10.96 13.95
CA ALA A 61 12.06 -10.80 12.94
C ALA A 61 13.40 -10.35 13.55
N LEU A 62 13.35 -9.53 14.60
CA LEU A 62 14.53 -9.05 15.32
C LEU A 62 15.22 -10.18 16.12
N GLU A 63 14.44 -11.00 16.82
CA GLU A 63 14.94 -12.14 17.59
C GLU A 63 15.59 -13.20 16.69
N THR A 64 14.96 -13.48 15.55
CA THR A 64 15.39 -14.51 14.60
C THR A 64 16.52 -14.08 13.67
N ASP A 65 16.84 -12.78 13.58
CA ASP A 65 17.92 -12.29 12.72
C ASP A 65 19.31 -12.64 13.30
N CYS A 66 20.02 -13.54 12.63
CA CYS A 66 21.35 -13.99 13.02
C CYS A 66 22.47 -12.98 12.77
N ARG A 67 22.21 -11.87 12.06
CA ARG A 67 23.21 -10.85 11.72
C ARG A 67 23.36 -9.80 12.82
N LEU A 68 22.37 -9.68 13.71
CA LEU A 68 22.38 -8.69 14.78
C LEU A 68 23.04 -9.24 16.03
N SER A 69 23.93 -8.44 16.63
CA SER A 69 24.40 -8.69 18.00
C SER A 69 23.25 -8.49 18.99
N GLU A 70 23.31 -9.18 20.13
CA GLU A 70 22.31 -9.06 21.19
C GLU A 70 22.15 -7.61 21.69
N GLU A 71 23.24 -6.83 21.74
CA GLU A 71 23.18 -5.40 22.06
C GLU A 71 22.34 -4.60 21.04
N LYS A 72 22.48 -4.89 19.74
CA LYS A 72 21.69 -4.22 18.70
C LYS A 72 20.23 -4.66 18.75
N LYS A 73 19.96 -5.93 19.06
CA LYS A 73 18.59 -6.42 19.28
C LYS A 73 17.94 -5.74 20.48
N ALA A 74 18.64 -5.63 21.61
CA ALA A 74 18.12 -4.93 22.79
C ALA A 74 17.84 -3.45 22.50
N MET A 75 18.75 -2.77 21.79
CA MET A 75 18.54 -1.38 21.36
C MET A 75 17.30 -1.25 20.46
N LEU A 76 17.20 -2.07 19.42
CA LEU A 76 16.07 -2.02 18.47
C LEU A 76 14.74 -2.43 19.10
N GLY A 77 14.75 -3.39 20.02
CA GLY A 77 13.57 -3.82 20.76
C GLY A 77 13.04 -2.75 21.72
N SER A 78 13.88 -1.79 22.12
CA SER A 78 13.48 -0.64 22.95
C SER A 78 12.89 0.54 22.16
N VAL A 79 12.95 0.49 20.83
CA VAL A 79 12.42 1.56 19.99
C VAL A 79 10.90 1.54 20.03
N ASP A 80 10.32 2.73 20.13
CA ASP A 80 8.88 2.96 20.03
C ASP A 80 8.28 2.32 18.76
N SER A 81 7.22 1.53 18.95
CA SER A 81 6.58 0.77 17.87
C SER A 81 5.96 1.68 16.82
N ASP A 82 5.44 2.84 17.22
CA ASP A 82 4.85 3.83 16.32
C ASP A 82 5.91 4.40 15.38
N THR A 83 7.11 4.63 15.88
CA THR A 83 8.24 5.13 15.09
C THR A 83 8.60 4.16 13.96
N ILE A 84 8.67 2.86 14.26
CA ILE A 84 8.98 1.84 13.25
C ILE A 84 7.81 1.71 12.27
N TYR A 85 6.58 1.58 12.77
CA TYR A 85 5.39 1.43 11.95
C TYR A 85 5.21 2.63 11.01
N ARG A 86 5.53 3.84 11.46
CA ARG A 86 5.49 5.06 10.65
C ARG A 86 6.41 4.97 9.42
N LEU A 87 7.54 4.27 9.51
CA LEU A 87 8.49 4.11 8.41
C LEU A 87 8.15 2.92 7.51
N THR A 88 7.85 1.77 8.12
CA THR A 88 7.74 0.49 7.40
C THR A 88 6.32 0.13 7.02
N GLY A 89 5.34 0.59 7.80
CA GLY A 89 3.97 0.10 7.77
C GLY A 89 3.91 -1.36 8.20
N GLY A 90 2.83 -2.03 7.77
CA GLY A 90 2.55 -3.42 8.13
C GLY A 90 3.07 -4.47 7.15
N ARG A 91 3.90 -4.13 6.15
CA ARG A 91 4.42 -5.13 5.21
C ARG A 91 5.72 -5.74 5.71
N PRO A 92 5.82 -7.09 5.79
CA PRO A 92 7.03 -7.78 6.24
C PRO A 92 8.30 -7.33 5.51
N ILE A 93 8.22 -7.16 4.18
CA ILE A 93 9.36 -6.77 3.35
C ILE A 93 10.00 -5.44 3.78
N PHE A 94 9.20 -4.46 4.24
CA PHE A 94 9.73 -3.18 4.70
C PHE A 94 10.27 -3.27 6.13
N ILE A 95 9.63 -4.06 6.99
CA ILE A 95 10.11 -4.33 8.35
C ILE A 95 11.49 -4.99 8.30
N GLU A 96 11.63 -6.07 7.54
CA GLU A 96 12.91 -6.75 7.33
C GLU A 96 13.96 -5.83 6.68
N SER A 97 13.55 -5.00 5.71
CA SER A 97 14.46 -4.04 5.07
C SER A 97 14.96 -2.99 6.05
N TYR A 98 14.13 -2.55 7.00
CA TYR A 98 14.52 -1.62 8.05
C TYR A 98 15.54 -2.25 9.00
N ILE A 99 15.26 -3.47 9.50
CA ILE A 99 16.18 -4.22 10.37
C ILE A 99 17.57 -4.36 9.70
N ARG A 100 17.58 -4.78 8.43
CA ARG A 100 18.82 -4.90 7.63
C ARG A 100 19.56 -3.57 7.48
N GLN A 101 18.84 -2.46 7.23
CA GLN A 101 19.48 -1.16 7.09
C GLN A 101 20.03 -0.62 8.41
N VAL A 102 19.34 -0.85 9.53
CA VAL A 102 19.87 -0.48 10.85
C VAL A 102 21.12 -1.29 11.19
N HIS A 103 21.15 -2.58 10.84
CA HIS A 103 22.34 -3.40 10.99
C HIS A 103 23.55 -2.77 10.26
N GLN A 104 23.35 -2.31 9.02
CA GLN A 104 24.39 -1.77 8.14
C GLN A 104 24.79 -0.32 8.42
N SER A 105 23.82 0.55 8.74
CA SER A 105 23.99 2.01 8.74
C SER A 105 23.68 2.66 10.11
N GLY A 106 23.41 1.86 11.13
CA GLY A 106 22.99 2.32 12.45
C GLY A 106 21.53 2.76 12.50
N PHE A 107 21.05 3.06 13.71
CA PHE A 107 19.67 3.47 13.95
C PHE A 107 19.32 4.79 13.26
N PHE A 108 18.08 4.90 12.77
CA PHE A 108 17.54 6.12 12.19
C PHE A 108 16.02 6.19 12.33
N VAL A 109 15.51 7.41 12.47
CA VAL A 109 14.07 7.71 12.47
C VAL A 109 13.66 8.60 11.30
N ASP A 110 14.63 9.22 10.63
CA ASP A 110 14.39 10.05 9.45
C ASP A 110 13.96 9.17 8.27
N PRO A 111 12.74 9.38 7.72
CA PRO A 111 12.26 8.64 6.56
C PRO A 111 13.22 8.69 5.36
N LEU A 112 13.96 9.78 5.14
CA LEU A 112 14.88 9.89 4.00
C LEU A 112 16.15 9.03 4.16
N ARG A 113 16.45 8.57 5.38
CA ARG A 113 17.50 7.56 5.58
C ARG A 113 17.03 6.16 5.20
N PHE A 114 15.71 5.93 5.12
CA PHE A 114 15.14 4.65 4.74
C PHE A 114 15.11 4.49 3.22
N GLN A 115 15.88 3.54 2.69
CA GLN A 115 16.04 3.34 1.24
C GLN A 115 14.70 3.14 0.48
N PRO A 116 13.70 2.38 0.96
CA PRO A 116 12.38 2.29 0.34
C PRO A 116 11.67 3.63 0.17
N VAL A 117 11.81 4.56 1.12
CA VAL A 117 11.20 5.90 1.03
C VAL A 117 11.89 6.72 -0.06
N ARG A 118 13.23 6.69 -0.12
CA ARG A 118 13.98 7.38 -1.19
C ARG A 118 13.64 6.83 -2.57
N GLN A 119 13.51 5.51 -2.68
CA GLN A 119 13.11 4.87 -3.93
C GLN A 119 11.70 5.26 -4.33
N ALA A 120 10.75 5.23 -3.40
CA ALA A 120 9.39 5.69 -3.64
C ALA A 120 9.37 7.15 -4.13
N TYR A 121 10.13 8.03 -3.46
CA TYR A 121 10.26 9.42 -3.88
C TYR A 121 10.82 9.53 -5.32
N GLY A 122 11.89 8.81 -5.62
CA GLY A 122 12.51 8.81 -6.95
C GLY A 122 11.55 8.32 -8.03
N CYS A 123 10.83 7.22 -7.81
CA CYS A 123 9.88 6.67 -8.78
C CYS A 123 8.67 7.58 -8.98
N MET A 124 8.11 8.13 -7.90
CA MET A 124 6.86 8.90 -7.93
C MET A 124 7.05 10.29 -8.52
N PHE A 125 8.19 10.95 -8.24
CA PHE A 125 8.34 12.38 -8.50
C PHE A 125 9.43 12.73 -9.51
N ASN A 126 10.44 11.88 -9.75
CA ASN A 126 11.48 12.20 -10.75
C ASN A 126 10.93 12.23 -12.19
N SER A 127 9.82 11.53 -12.45
CA SER A 127 9.19 11.47 -13.76
C SER A 127 8.20 12.62 -14.04
N LEU A 128 7.97 13.56 -13.12
CA LEU A 128 6.96 14.63 -13.29
C LEU A 128 7.18 15.55 -14.51
N GLY A 129 8.34 15.46 -15.18
CA GLY A 129 8.66 16.20 -16.41
C GLY A 129 8.67 15.39 -17.70
N ASP A 130 8.55 14.06 -17.63
CA ASP A 130 8.72 13.18 -18.79
C ASP A 130 7.41 12.45 -19.14
N GLU A 131 7.08 12.47 -20.44
CA GLU A 131 5.85 11.99 -21.10
C GLU A 131 4.60 12.89 -21.01
N PRO A 132 3.68 12.82 -22.01
CA PRO A 132 2.35 13.37 -21.84
C PRO A 132 1.65 12.61 -20.71
N LYS A 133 1.37 13.34 -19.63
CA LYS A 133 0.56 12.91 -18.51
C LYS A 133 -0.74 13.71 -18.51
N THR A 134 -1.86 13.07 -18.20
CA THR A 134 -3.11 13.78 -17.89
C THR A 134 -3.01 14.58 -16.59
N TYR A 135 -1.98 14.30 -15.77
CA TYR A 135 -1.76 14.96 -14.49
C TYR A 135 -0.32 15.44 -14.32
N GLY A 136 -0.15 16.58 -13.65
CA GLY A 136 1.15 17.17 -13.38
C GLY A 136 1.42 17.34 -11.90
N LYS A 137 2.28 18.32 -11.60
CA LYS A 137 2.69 18.67 -10.25
C LYS A 137 1.52 19.12 -9.37
N ALA A 138 0.56 19.85 -9.93
CA ALA A 138 -0.57 20.39 -9.18
C ALA A 138 -1.49 19.28 -8.65
N GLU A 139 -1.89 18.35 -9.52
CA GLU A 139 -2.72 17.20 -9.18
C GLU A 139 -1.98 16.27 -8.21
N THR A 140 -0.69 16.04 -8.47
CA THR A 140 0.18 15.23 -7.60
C THR A 140 0.24 15.83 -6.19
N LEU A 141 0.45 17.14 -6.07
CA LEU A 141 0.48 17.84 -4.79
C LEU A 141 -0.89 17.81 -4.11
N ALA A 142 -1.97 17.96 -4.87
CA ALA A 142 -3.34 17.92 -4.36
C ALA A 142 -3.67 16.55 -3.77
N VAL A 143 -3.34 15.45 -4.47
CA VAL A 143 -3.58 14.08 -4.00
C VAL A 143 -2.68 13.72 -2.83
N SER A 144 -1.39 14.00 -2.92
CA SER A 144 -0.46 13.76 -1.81
C SER A 144 -0.88 14.52 -0.57
N SER A 145 -1.26 15.80 -0.70
CA SER A 145 -1.77 16.58 0.42
C SER A 145 -3.07 16.00 0.98
N LEU A 146 -3.98 15.52 0.14
CA LEU A 146 -5.22 14.91 0.59
C LEU A 146 -4.92 13.65 1.42
N LEU A 147 -4.17 12.70 0.89
CA LEU A 147 -3.84 11.45 1.59
C LEU A 147 -3.06 11.66 2.87
N VAL A 148 -2.09 12.59 2.88
CA VAL A 148 -1.27 12.87 4.06
C VAL A 148 -2.12 13.44 5.21
N ASN A 149 -3.10 14.30 4.89
CA ASN A 149 -3.91 14.98 5.90
C ASN A 149 -5.22 14.24 6.23
N SER A 150 -5.62 13.24 5.46
CA SER A 150 -6.82 12.42 5.73
C SER A 150 -6.63 11.50 6.95
N PRO A 151 -7.66 11.32 7.78
CA PRO A 151 -7.69 10.25 8.78
C PRO A 151 -7.47 8.88 8.12
N GLY A 152 -6.59 8.05 8.69
CA GLY A 152 -6.26 6.73 8.13
C GLY A 152 -5.48 6.75 6.81
N HIS A 153 -5.06 7.93 6.33
CA HIS A 153 -4.29 8.12 5.10
C HIS A 153 -4.93 7.57 3.83
N HIS A 154 -6.26 7.62 3.78
CA HIS A 154 -7.05 7.20 2.63
C HIS A 154 -8.13 8.23 2.27
N THR A 155 -8.69 8.11 1.07
CA THR A 155 -9.80 8.93 0.60
C THR A 155 -10.74 8.14 -0.28
N SER A 156 -12.00 8.55 -0.38
CA SER A 156 -12.98 8.01 -1.32
C SER A 156 -12.48 8.06 -2.76
N TYR A 157 -12.57 6.93 -3.47
CA TYR A 157 -12.27 6.87 -4.91
C TYR A 157 -13.24 7.75 -5.72
N GLY A 158 -14.53 7.68 -5.41
CA GLY A 158 -15.56 8.45 -6.12
C GLY A 158 -15.33 9.96 -6.00
N ASN A 159 -15.09 10.46 -4.78
CA ASN A 159 -14.83 11.88 -4.58
C ASN A 159 -13.53 12.34 -5.24
N LEU A 160 -12.50 11.49 -5.25
CA LEU A 160 -11.24 11.81 -5.92
C LEU A 160 -11.43 11.91 -7.45
N ALA A 161 -12.16 10.96 -8.04
CA ALA A 161 -12.48 10.96 -9.46
C ALA A 161 -13.34 12.17 -9.87
N ILE A 162 -14.30 12.59 -9.04
CA ILE A 162 -15.07 13.83 -9.25
C ILE A 162 -14.17 15.07 -9.21
N LYS A 163 -13.22 15.10 -8.26
CA LYS A 163 -12.36 16.27 -8.03
C LYS A 163 -11.30 16.47 -9.11
N LEU A 164 -10.69 15.39 -9.59
CA LEU A 164 -9.55 15.46 -10.52
C LEU A 164 -9.87 15.01 -11.95
N GLY A 165 -11.03 14.36 -12.14
CA GLY A 165 -11.38 13.69 -13.37
C GLY A 165 -10.94 12.23 -13.36
N LEU A 166 -11.79 11.36 -13.92
CA LEU A 166 -11.53 9.92 -14.00
C LEU A 166 -10.21 9.59 -14.74
N PRO A 167 -9.89 10.18 -15.92
CA PRO A 167 -8.66 9.85 -16.64
C PRO A 167 -7.39 10.14 -15.83
N VAL A 168 -7.40 11.22 -15.04
CA VAL A 168 -6.29 11.59 -14.15
C VAL A 168 -6.07 10.53 -13.08
N VAL A 169 -7.16 10.10 -12.43
CA VAL A 169 -7.08 9.12 -11.34
C VAL A 169 -6.70 7.74 -11.88
N GLU A 170 -7.24 7.33 -13.04
CA GLU A 170 -6.88 6.08 -13.71
C GLU A 170 -5.40 6.04 -14.10
N GLU A 171 -4.87 7.10 -14.72
CA GLU A 171 -3.44 7.16 -15.06
C GLU A 171 -2.55 7.13 -13.80
N MET A 172 -2.98 7.75 -12.70
CA MET A 172 -2.27 7.66 -11.41
C MET A 172 -2.20 6.22 -10.87
N PHE A 173 -3.20 5.38 -11.14
CA PHE A 173 -3.12 3.96 -10.80
C PHE A 173 -2.20 3.19 -11.75
N GLU A 174 -2.33 3.39 -13.06
CA GLU A 174 -1.49 2.73 -14.07
C GLU A 174 0.00 3.00 -13.86
N ARG A 175 0.33 4.22 -13.42
CA ARG A 175 1.70 4.63 -13.10
C ARG A 175 2.14 4.25 -11.68
N ASN A 176 1.37 3.44 -10.96
CA ASN A 176 1.64 3.02 -9.58
C ASN A 176 1.85 4.19 -8.60
N PHE A 177 1.20 5.34 -8.84
CA PHE A 177 1.25 6.47 -7.91
C PHE A 177 0.28 6.26 -6.74
N LEU A 178 -0.91 5.73 -7.05
CA LEU A 178 -1.97 5.43 -6.10
C LEU A 178 -2.31 3.95 -6.09
N GLN A 179 -2.92 3.49 -5.00
CA GLN A 179 -3.45 2.14 -4.89
C GLN A 179 -4.98 2.19 -4.80
N TYR A 180 -5.65 1.43 -5.65
CA TYR A 180 -7.09 1.21 -5.59
C TYR A 180 -7.38 0.14 -4.52
N ARG A 181 -8.35 0.42 -3.64
CA ARG A 181 -8.69 -0.45 -2.50
C ARG A 181 -10.19 -0.71 -2.50
N PRO A 182 -10.65 -1.88 -2.99
CA PRO A 182 -12.06 -2.23 -2.95
C PRO A 182 -12.54 -2.41 -1.50
N PRO A 183 -13.86 -2.25 -1.25
CA PRO A 183 -14.41 -2.45 0.09
C PRO A 183 -14.14 -3.88 0.55
N SER A 184 -13.68 -4.01 1.80
CA SER A 184 -13.39 -5.29 2.41
C SER A 184 -13.82 -5.32 3.86
N THR A 185 -14.54 -6.37 4.24
CA THR A 185 -14.85 -6.69 5.63
C THR A 185 -13.75 -7.52 6.30
N PHE A 186 -12.74 -7.95 5.52
CA PHE A 186 -11.65 -8.79 5.99
C PHE A 186 -10.37 -7.99 6.30
N SER A 187 -10.04 -6.98 5.47
CA SER A 187 -8.89 -6.10 5.73
C SER A 187 -9.10 -5.26 6.99
N ARG A 188 -8.07 -5.14 7.82
CA ARG A 188 -8.11 -4.39 9.10
C ARG A 188 -6.99 -3.35 9.22
N ASP A 189 -6.27 -3.12 8.13
CA ASP A 189 -5.07 -2.28 8.11
C ASP A 189 -5.35 -0.79 7.95
N LEU A 190 -6.57 -0.45 7.55
CA LEU A 190 -7.05 0.93 7.48
C LEU A 190 -7.90 1.25 8.70
N ASP A 191 -7.55 2.34 9.38
CA ASP A 191 -8.25 2.87 10.55
C ASP A 191 -8.52 4.38 10.36
N PRO A 192 -9.79 4.81 10.21
CA PRO A 192 -11.01 4.01 10.28
C PRO A 192 -11.17 3.07 9.08
N SER A 193 -11.85 1.93 9.31
CA SER A 193 -12.14 0.96 8.26
C SER A 193 -13.13 1.53 7.23
N PRO A 194 -12.82 1.51 5.93
CA PRO A 194 -13.68 2.08 4.91
C PRO A 194 -14.83 1.13 4.54
N TYR A 195 -16.03 1.70 4.40
CA TYR A 195 -17.21 0.98 3.89
C TYR A 195 -17.37 1.05 2.37
N GLU A 196 -16.57 1.90 1.71
CA GLU A 196 -16.59 2.11 0.27
C GLU A 196 -15.22 1.86 -0.34
N THR A 197 -15.15 1.91 -1.67
CA THR A 197 -13.86 1.90 -2.37
C THR A 197 -13.07 3.15 -2.03
N VAL A 198 -11.84 2.95 -1.56
CA VAL A 198 -10.93 4.04 -1.22
C VAL A 198 -9.64 3.98 -2.03
N VAL A 199 -8.86 5.04 -1.89
CA VAL A 199 -7.57 5.25 -2.50
C VAL A 199 -6.56 5.49 -1.40
N THR A 200 -5.42 4.81 -1.49
CA THR A 200 -4.29 4.98 -0.57
C THR A 200 -3.01 5.28 -1.35
N ALA A 201 -1.94 5.62 -0.62
CA ALA A 201 -0.60 5.42 -1.16
C ALA A 201 -0.36 3.91 -1.41
N GLN A 202 0.58 3.60 -2.31
CA GLN A 202 1.00 2.23 -2.62
C GLN A 202 1.55 1.44 -1.42
N SER A 203 2.16 2.16 -0.48
CA SER A 203 2.75 1.61 0.73
C SER A 203 3.06 2.71 1.74
N GLN A 204 3.43 2.33 2.96
CA GLN A 204 3.88 3.29 3.96
C GLN A 204 5.12 4.10 3.52
N PRO A 205 6.15 3.51 2.89
CA PRO A 205 7.23 4.29 2.29
C PRO A 205 6.77 5.32 1.24
N CYS A 206 5.80 4.95 0.39
CA CYS A 206 5.21 5.89 -0.58
C CYS A 206 4.48 7.04 0.12
N LEU A 207 3.76 6.76 1.20
CA LEU A 207 3.11 7.79 2.02
C LEU A 207 4.15 8.75 2.63
N ARG A 208 5.26 8.23 3.18
CA ARG A 208 6.35 9.08 3.70
C ARG A 208 6.99 9.94 2.60
N ALA A 209 7.12 9.41 1.39
CA ALA A 209 7.59 10.17 0.24
C ALA A 209 6.61 11.30 -0.15
N MET A 210 5.30 11.03 -0.13
CA MET A 210 4.27 12.05 -0.33
C MET A 210 4.32 13.14 0.74
N GLU A 211 4.50 12.79 2.02
CA GLU A 211 4.67 13.76 3.11
C GLU A 211 5.84 14.71 2.85
N TRP A 212 6.99 14.16 2.46
CA TRP A 212 8.15 14.97 2.14
C TRP A 212 7.93 15.86 0.92
N PHE A 213 7.27 15.34 -0.12
CA PHE A 213 6.88 16.11 -1.30
C PHE A 213 5.97 17.29 -0.95
N VAL A 214 4.96 17.08 -0.11
CA VAL A 214 4.04 18.14 0.36
C VAL A 214 4.80 19.20 1.15
N ASN A 215 5.66 18.79 2.08
CA ASN A 215 6.41 19.72 2.93
C ASN A 215 7.44 20.54 2.14
N SER A 216 8.10 19.96 1.14
CA SER A 216 9.06 20.67 0.28
C SER A 216 8.40 21.68 -0.67
N HIS A 217 7.10 21.57 -0.89
CA HIS A 217 6.33 22.42 -1.80
C HIS A 217 5.35 23.38 -1.11
N ARG A 218 5.10 23.22 0.20
CA ARG A 218 4.37 24.21 1.03
C ARG A 218 5.25 25.40 1.45
N ASN A 219 6.57 25.22 1.46
CA ASN A 219 7.54 26.21 1.93
C ASN A 219 8.17 27.06 0.79
N LYS A 220 7.50 27.15 -0.35
CA LYS A 220 7.84 28.01 -1.50
C LYS A 220 6.61 28.78 -1.91
#